data_AF-A0A257YIZ9-F1
#
_entry.id   AF-A0A257YIZ9-F1
#
_cell.length_a   1.000
_cell.length_b   1.000
_cell.length_c   1.000
_cell.angle_alpha   90.00
_cell.angle_beta   90.00
_cell.angle_gamma   90.00
#
_symmetry.space_group_name_H-M   'P 1'
#
loop_
_entity.id
_entity.type
_entity.pdbx_description
1 polymer ?
#
loop_
_entity_poly.entity_id
_entity_poly.type
_entity_poly.pdbx_seq_one_letter_code
_entity_poly.pdbx_strand_id
1 'polypeptide(L)'
;MNGVTPATASRAIWWICLAAILVLALNVARRAPQIGELLMAGDGDDLTRLQQVRDWLAGQSWFDTTQYRILPPEGVSIHWSRYVDLGIAAFLVPASWVLSQTGAEHFAIILWPTFLGCLAVLVIGFANNRLLG
;
A
#
# COMPACT_ATOMS: atom_id res chain seq x y z
N MET A 1 -46.19 2.15 8.24
CA MET A 1 -45.08 2.83 7.53
C MET A 1 -43.92 2.89 8.50
N ASN A 2 -43.08 1.85 8.54
CA ASN A 2 -42.01 1.74 9.53
C ASN A 2 -40.75 2.35 8.93
N GLY A 3 -40.26 3.41 9.55
CA GLY A 3 -39.10 4.16 9.11
C GLY A 3 -37.85 3.29 9.14
N VAL A 4 -37.30 3.01 7.96
CA VAL A 4 -35.95 2.50 7.82
C VAL A 4 -35.03 3.66 8.19
N THR A 5 -34.54 3.69 9.42
CA THR A 5 -33.43 4.58 9.77
C THR A 5 -32.23 4.17 8.92
N PRO A 6 -31.58 5.09 8.19
CA PRO A 6 -30.42 4.76 7.39
C PRO A 6 -29.36 4.16 8.33
N ALA A 7 -28.81 2.99 7.96
CA ALA A 7 -27.76 2.33 8.70
C ALA A 7 -26.55 3.28 8.77
N THR A 8 -26.43 4.03 9.86
CA THR A 8 -25.24 4.84 10.12
C THR A 8 -24.08 3.87 10.28
N ALA A 9 -23.06 4.01 9.43
CA ALA A 9 -21.82 3.24 9.57
C ALA A 9 -21.37 3.31 11.03
N SER A 10 -21.23 2.14 11.67
CA SER A 10 -20.87 2.07 13.08
C SER A 10 -19.64 2.93 13.34
N ARG A 11 -19.75 3.87 14.30
CA ARG A 11 -18.66 4.77 14.68
C ARG A 11 -17.37 4.01 15.03
N ALA A 12 -17.49 2.72 15.37
CA ALA A 12 -16.38 1.81 15.61
C ALA A 12 -15.42 1.67 14.42
N ILE A 13 -15.90 1.73 13.17
CA ILE A 13 -15.04 1.61 11.97
C ILE A 13 -14.00 2.74 11.95
N TRP A 14 -14.45 3.97 12.21
CA TRP A 14 -13.57 5.13 12.31
C TRP A 14 -12.55 5.01 13.44
N TRP A 15 -12.97 4.47 14.59
CA TRP A 15 -12.06 4.20 15.70
C TRP A 15 -11.01 3.14 15.38
N ILE A 16 -11.37 2.09 14.64
CA ILE A 16 -10.41 1.07 14.18
C ILE A 16 -9.38 1.70 13.24
N CYS A 17 -9.82 2.47 12.24
CA CYS A 17 -8.91 3.17 11.34
C CYS A 17 -8.00 4.15 12.08
N LEU A 18 -8.55 4.95 13.01
CA LEU A 18 -7.77 5.87 13.83
C LEU A 18 -6.74 5.13 14.70
N ALA A 19 -7.12 4.01 15.31
CA ALA A 19 -6.20 3.20 16.10
C ALA A 19 -5.08 2.62 15.22
N ALA A 20 -5.40 2.12 14.03
CA ALA A 20 -4.40 1.60 13.08
C ALA A 20 -3.41 2.70 12.66
N ILE A 21 -3.90 3.90 12.33
CA ILE A 21 -3.06 5.06 11.99
C ILE A 21 -2.20 5.49 13.18
N LEU A 22 -2.76 5.49 14.40
CA LEU A 22 -2.01 5.82 15.61
C LEU A 22 -0.90 4.82 15.87
N VAL A 23 -1.19 3.52 15.77
CA VAL A 23 -0.18 2.46 15.92
C VAL A 23 0.91 2.61 14.87
N LEU A 24 0.54 2.89 13.61
CA LEU A 24 1.51 3.17 12.55
C LEU A 24 2.41 4.35 12.91
N ALA A 25 1.82 5.49 13.28
CA ALA A 25 2.55 6.71 13.62
C ALA A 25 3.50 6.49 14.79
N LEU A 26 3.07 5.75 15.82
CA LEU A 26 3.92 5.38 16.96
C LEU A 26 5.09 4.48 16.55
N ASN A 27 4.87 3.51 15.66
CA ASN A 27 5.93 2.64 15.16
C ASN A 27 6.94 3.43 14.33
N VAL A 28 6.47 4.29 13.42
CA VAL A 28 7.33 5.17 12.62
C VAL A 28 8.13 6.10 13.54
N ALA A 29 7.50 6.77 14.51
CA ALA A 29 8.20 7.67 15.43
C ALA A 29 9.28 6.95 16.25
N ARG A 30 9.02 5.71 16.69
CA ARG A 30 9.98 4.90 17.45
C ARG A 30 11.14 4.38 16.61
N ARG A 31 10.91 4.10 15.32
CA ARG A 31 11.87 3.41 14.44
C ARG A 31 12.37 4.25 13.29
N ALA A 32 12.03 5.55 13.24
CA ALA A 32 12.39 6.44 12.14
C ALA A 32 13.90 6.42 11.81
N PRO A 33 14.84 6.41 12.79
CA PRO A 33 16.27 6.36 12.47
C PRO A 33 16.70 5.06 11.77
N GLN A 34 15.99 3.96 12.02
CA GLN A 34 16.31 2.61 11.54
C GLN A 34 15.46 2.21 10.33
N ILE A 35 14.58 3.10 9.85
CA ILE A 35 13.52 2.71 8.91
C ILE A 35 14.11 2.20 7.60
N GLY A 36 15.21 2.79 7.12
CA GLY A 36 15.90 2.32 5.92
C GLY A 36 16.49 0.91 6.09
N GLU A 37 17.08 0.61 7.25
CA GLU A 37 17.63 -0.72 7.54
C GLU A 37 16.52 -1.77 7.63
N LEU A 38 15.41 -1.44 8.29
CA LEU A 38 14.25 -2.33 8.42
C LEU A 38 13.61 -2.64 7.07
N LEU A 39 13.56 -1.65 6.16
CA LEU A 39 13.00 -1.82 4.83
C LEU A 39 13.94 -2.59 3.90
N MET A 40 15.25 -2.42 4.04
CA MET A 40 16.26 -3.23 3.33
C MET A 40 16.31 -4.68 3.83
N ALA A 41 16.00 -4.91 5.11
CA ALA A 41 15.80 -6.23 5.69
C ALA A 41 14.39 -6.79 5.47
N GLY A 42 13.58 -6.12 4.63
CA GLY A 42 12.25 -6.58 4.25
C GLY A 42 12.27 -7.89 3.47
N ASP A 43 11.10 -8.52 3.34
CA ASP A 43 10.97 -9.76 2.59
C ASP A 43 11.35 -9.56 1.11
N GLY A 44 11.85 -10.61 0.47
CA GLY A 44 12.30 -10.56 -0.92
C GLY A 44 11.18 -10.14 -1.88
N ASP A 45 9.93 -10.49 -1.56
CA ASP A 45 8.76 -10.12 -2.35
C ASP A 45 8.46 -8.62 -2.27
N ASP A 46 8.59 -7.99 -1.10
CA ASP A 46 8.37 -6.55 -0.93
C ASP A 46 9.40 -5.73 -1.73
N LEU A 47 10.67 -6.15 -1.67
CA LEU A 47 11.75 -5.54 -2.45
C LEU A 47 11.53 -5.74 -3.95
N THR A 48 11.13 -6.94 -4.36
CA THR A 48 10.81 -7.24 -5.76
C THR A 48 9.63 -6.41 -6.24
N ARG A 49 8.62 -6.17 -5.39
CA ARG A 49 7.47 -5.33 -5.72
C ARG A 49 7.88 -3.88 -5.92
N LEU A 50 8.69 -3.33 -5.02
CA LEU A 50 9.20 -1.98 -5.19
C LEU A 50 10.04 -1.85 -6.47
N GLN A 51 10.82 -2.88 -6.80
CA GLN A 51 11.60 -2.90 -8.03
C GLN A 51 10.69 -2.94 -9.28
N GLN A 52 9.62 -3.73 -9.27
CA GLN A 52 8.61 -3.75 -10.34
C GLN A 52 7.98 -2.37 -10.58
N VAL A 53 7.72 -1.61 -9.52
CA VAL A 53 7.20 -0.23 -9.62
C VAL A 53 8.27 0.69 -10.22
N ARG A 54 9.53 0.59 -9.78
CA ARG A 54 10.64 1.39 -10.31
C ARG A 54 10.85 1.15 -11.80
N ASP A 55 10.89 -0.12 -12.22
CA ASP A 55 11.15 -0.47 -13.61
C ASP A 55 9.99 0.01 -14.53
N TRP A 56 8.74 -0.12 -14.07
CA TRP A 56 7.58 0.45 -14.76
C TRP A 56 7.64 1.97 -14.88
N LEU A 57 7.93 2.69 -13.79
CA LEU A 57 8.10 4.14 -13.81
C LEU A 57 9.32 4.59 -14.65
N ALA A 58 10.31 3.72 -14.82
CA ALA A 58 11.48 3.94 -15.67
C ALA A 58 11.23 3.62 -17.17
N GLY A 59 10.00 3.24 -17.54
CA GLY A 59 9.58 3.06 -18.93
C GLY A 59 9.33 1.62 -19.36
N GLN A 60 9.40 0.64 -18.45
CA GLN A 60 8.94 -0.72 -18.76
C GLN A 60 7.45 -0.69 -19.13
N SER A 61 7.06 -1.50 -20.12
CA SER A 61 5.67 -1.54 -20.59
C SER A 61 4.71 -1.95 -19.47
N TRP A 62 3.48 -1.41 -19.49
CA TRP A 62 2.44 -1.81 -18.55
C TRP A 62 2.20 -3.34 -18.58
N PHE A 63 2.15 -3.96 -19.75
CA PHE A 63 1.89 -5.40 -19.85
C PHE A 63 3.12 -6.28 -19.66
N ASP A 64 4.29 -5.68 -19.46
CA ASP A 64 5.51 -6.40 -19.15
C ASP A 64 5.73 -6.42 -17.64
N THR A 65 5.53 -7.58 -17.02
CA THR A 65 5.78 -7.83 -15.59
C THR A 65 7.05 -8.64 -15.36
N THR A 66 7.92 -8.74 -16.36
CA THR A 66 9.15 -9.52 -16.28
C THR A 66 10.15 -8.81 -15.38
N GLN A 67 10.70 -9.52 -14.39
CA GLN A 67 11.81 -9.04 -13.59
C GLN A 67 13.13 -9.54 -14.18
N TYR A 68 13.77 -8.67 -14.97
CA TYR A 68 15.01 -8.98 -15.69
C TYR A 68 16.23 -9.17 -14.77
N ARG A 69 16.18 -8.69 -13.52
CA ARG A 69 17.29 -8.82 -12.55
C ARG A 69 17.41 -10.21 -11.94
N ILE A 70 16.38 -11.05 -12.02
CA ILE A 70 16.41 -12.39 -11.42
C ILE A 70 17.16 -13.39 -12.32
N LEU A 71 16.97 -13.32 -13.64
CA LEU A 71 17.63 -14.19 -14.61
C LEU A 71 18.07 -13.40 -15.86
N PRO A 72 19.12 -12.58 -15.81
CA PRO A 72 19.50 -11.78 -16.98
C PRO A 72 20.10 -12.65 -18.11
N PRO A 73 19.79 -12.37 -19.40
CA PRO A 73 18.89 -11.34 -19.90
C PRO A 73 17.41 -11.77 -20.02
N GLU A 74 17.09 -13.06 -19.87
CA GLU A 74 15.75 -13.60 -20.15
C GLU A 74 14.66 -13.05 -19.20
N GLY A 75 15.03 -12.79 -17.95
CA GLY A 75 14.18 -12.40 -16.85
C GLY A 75 13.24 -13.50 -16.37
N VAL A 76 12.42 -13.16 -15.37
CA VAL A 76 11.36 -14.04 -14.86
C VAL A 76 10.04 -13.29 -14.91
N SER A 77 9.03 -13.86 -15.58
CA SER A 77 7.67 -13.32 -15.56
C SER A 77 7.11 -13.37 -14.15
N ILE A 78 6.78 -12.20 -13.59
CA ILE A 78 6.12 -12.11 -12.30
C ILE A 78 4.61 -12.07 -12.51
N HIS A 79 3.89 -12.96 -11.85
CA HIS A 79 2.43 -13.12 -11.99
C HIS A 79 1.61 -12.01 -11.30
N TRP A 80 2.26 -10.97 -10.79
CA TRP A 80 1.62 -9.90 -10.06
C TRP A 80 0.95 -8.88 -10.98
N SER A 81 -0.15 -8.30 -10.50
CA SER A 81 -0.95 -7.33 -11.25
C SER A 81 -0.40 -5.90 -11.12
N ARG A 82 -0.29 -5.20 -12.26
CA ARG A 82 0.09 -3.78 -12.33
C ARG A 82 -0.87 -2.82 -11.62
N TYR A 83 -2.10 -3.23 -11.33
CA TYR A 83 -3.02 -2.38 -10.57
C TYR A 83 -2.49 -2.08 -9.16
N VAL A 84 -1.76 -3.01 -8.55
CA VAL A 84 -1.14 -2.76 -7.25
C VAL A 84 0.06 -1.82 -7.40
N ASP A 85 0.83 -1.96 -8.48
CA ASP A 85 1.96 -1.08 -8.77
C ASP A 85 1.52 0.36 -9.01
N LEU A 86 0.40 0.55 -9.73
CA LEU A 86 -0.27 1.83 -9.88
C LEU A 86 -0.68 2.42 -8.52
N GLY A 87 -1.23 1.58 -7.64
CA GLY A 87 -1.56 1.97 -6.28
C GLY A 87 -0.36 2.50 -5.51
N ILE A 88 0.76 1.78 -5.53
CA ILE A 88 2.02 2.20 -4.89
C ILE A 88 2.54 3.50 -5.53
N ALA A 89 2.56 3.57 -6.86
CA ALA A 89 3.01 4.74 -7.60
C ALA A 89 2.18 5.99 -7.31
N ALA A 90 0.87 5.84 -7.05
CA ALA A 90 -0.02 6.94 -6.67
C ALA A 90 0.38 7.62 -5.35
N PHE A 91 1.09 6.93 -4.45
CA PHE A 91 1.70 7.52 -3.27
C PHE A 91 3.15 7.96 -3.52
N LEU A 92 3.92 7.16 -4.26
CA LEU A 92 5.34 7.40 -4.52
C LEU A 92 5.58 8.69 -5.33
N VAL A 93 4.91 8.84 -6.48
CA VAL A 93 5.19 9.94 -7.43
C VAL A 93 4.88 11.32 -6.83
N PRO A 94 3.74 11.54 -6.14
CA PRO A 94 3.52 12.82 -5.47
C PRO A 94 4.51 13.06 -4.31
N ALA A 95 4.87 12.01 -3.56
CA ALA A 95 5.82 12.14 -2.46
C ALA A 95 7.22 12.50 -2.96
N SER A 96 7.62 12.05 -4.15
CA SER A 96 8.92 12.38 -4.75
C SER A 96 9.03 13.84 -5.20
N TRP A 97 7.95 14.61 -5.21
CA TRP A 97 8.01 16.06 -5.47
C TRP A 97 8.56 16.86 -4.29
N VAL A 98 8.54 16.30 -3.09
CA VAL A 98 8.94 16.99 -1.85
C VAL A 98 9.98 16.22 -1.02
N LEU A 99 10.00 14.88 -1.12
CA LEU A 99 10.98 14.03 -0.45
C LEU A 99 12.11 13.62 -1.42
N SER A 100 13.23 13.17 -0.86
CA SER A 100 14.22 12.42 -1.64
C SER A 100 13.58 11.15 -2.22
N GLN A 101 14.14 10.60 -3.30
CA GLN A 101 13.62 9.36 -3.90
C GLN A 101 13.47 8.24 -2.86
N THR A 102 14.50 8.00 -2.05
CA THR A 102 14.45 7.01 -0.96
C THR A 102 13.37 7.33 0.07
N GLY A 103 13.20 8.61 0.43
CA GLY A 103 12.13 9.05 1.33
C GLY A 103 10.73 8.83 0.76
N ALA A 104 10.54 9.07 -0.53
CA ALA A 104 9.28 8.85 -1.24
C ALA A 104 8.94 7.35 -1.34
N GLU A 105 9.93 6.51 -1.58
CA GLU A 105 9.76 5.05 -1.58
C GLU A 105 9.37 4.53 -0.19
N HIS A 106 10.09 4.95 0.86
CA HIS A 106 9.73 4.63 2.24
C HIS A 106 8.30 5.09 2.56
N PHE A 107 7.95 6.31 2.16
CA PHE A 107 6.60 6.83 2.34
C PHE A 107 5.57 5.93 1.64
N ALA A 108 5.76 5.60 0.37
CA ALA A 108 4.82 4.79 -0.40
C ALA A 108 4.61 3.39 0.18
N ILE A 109 5.70 2.68 0.52
CA ILE A 109 5.62 1.30 1.00
C ILE A 109 5.05 1.19 2.42
N ILE A 110 5.11 2.26 3.22
CA ILE A 110 4.46 2.32 4.55
C ILE A 110 2.97 2.67 4.40
N LEU A 111 2.64 3.67 3.58
CA LEU A 111 1.29 4.21 3.48
C LEU A 111 0.35 3.30 2.67
N TRP A 112 0.84 2.69 1.58
CA TRP A 112 0.03 1.85 0.71
C TRP A 112 -0.67 0.67 1.42
N PRO A 113 0.04 -0.23 2.15
CA PRO A 113 -0.62 -1.34 2.85
C PRO A 113 -1.55 -0.86 3.96
N THR A 114 -1.19 0.23 4.66
CA THR A 114 -2.05 0.83 5.69
C THR A 114 -3.36 1.33 5.07
N PHE A 115 -3.27 2.01 3.93
CA PHE A 115 -4.43 2.50 3.18
C PHE A 115 -5.34 1.33 2.77
N LEU A 116 -4.77 0.26 2.19
CA LEU A 116 -5.53 -0.94 1.84
C LEU A 116 -6.20 -1.59 3.04
N GLY A 117 -5.50 -1.67 4.19
CA GLY A 117 -6.08 -2.19 5.43
C GLY A 117 -7.29 -1.38 5.90
N CYS A 118 -7.18 -0.05 5.93
CA CYS A 118 -8.30 0.83 6.25
C CYS A 118 -9.46 0.68 5.25
N LEU A 119 -9.15 0.63 3.95
CA LEU A 119 -10.14 0.43 2.90
C LEU A 119 -10.87 -0.91 3.05
N ALA A 120 -10.16 -1.98 3.37
CA ALA A 120 -10.74 -3.30 3.60
C ALA A 120 -11.73 -3.27 4.78
N VAL A 121 -11.35 -2.66 5.91
CA VAL A 121 -12.25 -2.51 7.08
C VAL A 121 -13.49 -1.68 6.71
N LEU A 122 -13.33 -0.61 5.94
CA LEU A 122 -14.45 0.22 5.48
C LEU A 122 -15.41 -0.59 4.58
N VAL A 123 -14.88 -1.32 3.60
CA VAL A 123 -15.68 -2.13 2.66
C VAL A 123 -16.39 -3.27 3.39
N ILE A 124 -15.71 -3.98 4.29
CA ILE A 124 -16.30 -5.05 5.09
C ILE A 124 -17.39 -4.49 6.01
N GLY A 125 -17.11 -3.38 6.70
CA GLY A 125 -18.08 -2.73 7.57
C GLY A 125 -19.32 -2.27 6.80
N PHE A 126 -19.14 -1.68 5.62
CA PHE A 126 -20.24 -1.31 4.73
C PHE A 126 -21.06 -2.53 4.28
N ALA A 127 -20.38 -3.59 3.83
CA ALA A 127 -21.03 -4.82 3.37
C ALA A 127 -21.84 -5.49 4.50
N ASN A 128 -21.27 -5.57 5.71
CA ASN A 128 -21.97 -6.13 6.87
C ASN A 128 -23.23 -5.35 7.21
N ASN A 129 -23.14 -4.01 7.33
CA ASN A 129 -24.32 -3.18 7.62
C ASN A 129 -25.39 -3.28 6.52
N ARG A 130 -24.97 -3.52 5.27
CA ARG A 130 -25.89 -3.64 4.13
C ARG A 130 -26.59 -4.99 4.06
N LEU A 131 -25.91 -6.07 4.45
CA LEU A 131 -26.38 -7.45 4.32
C LEU A 131 -27.03 -7.99 5.59
N LEU A 132 -26.52 -7.62 6.76
CA LEU A 132 -26.91 -8.19 8.05
C LEU A 132 -27.73 -7.23 8.93
N GLY A 133 -27.73 -5.93 8.62
CA GLY A 133 -28.34 -4.88 9.45
C GLY A 133 -27.43 -4.44 10.59
#